data_AF-A0A964QTX0-F1
#
_entry.id   AF-A0A964QTX0-F1
#
_cell.length_a   1.000
_cell.length_b   1.000
_cell.length_c   1.000
_cell.angle_alpha   90.00
_cell.angle_beta   90.00
_cell.angle_gamma   90.00
#
_symmetry.space_group_name_H-M   'P 1'
#
loop_
_entity.id
_entity.type
_entity.pdbx_description
1 polymer ?
#
loop_
_entity_poly.entity_id
_entity_poly.type
_entity_poly.pdbx_seq_one_letter_code
_entity_poly.pdbx_strand_id
1 'polypeptide(L)'
;MSHSQINKKICPDCGPATVNHVVSKTTLIIGFMIRVMTRPLAKLEDAVVSVFMPHFEAFLPYFFKGLSLLRLGRITEKLEDDNIDRTKFIWKAATTRGIVMKQFRIFNRPTIIFMAEFGGQKIIFEGLPRPKGASRESLEWMDNKGIMKKKFQKGGIPVAKGGTAMTILGAKKLFYFLNHPVITKPNLGSRSRHTTTHLSDEVSFLKAFLKARQLSPWVVIEEELQGFVFRITLIGGKLAGALRREPPFVMGNGISTVRELVTKENENPKRHNGVFHEIPMDAEAVEELKRQGLKWESVPEKNMFVTLNQKVGRGQGGSNTEMLPHVHPENVKLFEKLVKVLGDPLVGVDFIMQDIEKPWTEQKLCGAIECNSLPFLDLHHMPLYGEPIDPSGKLWDVVFPASRLNTNY
;
A
#
# COMPACT_ATOMS: atom_id res chain seq x y z
N MET A 1 27.05 -1.92 -31.87
CA MET A 1 27.63 -2.90 -30.92
C MET A 1 26.53 -3.37 -29.99
N SER A 2 26.28 -4.68 -29.96
CA SER A 2 25.13 -5.29 -29.31
C SER A 2 25.16 -5.09 -27.80
N HIS A 3 24.10 -4.49 -27.26
CA HIS A 3 23.82 -4.62 -25.83
C HIS A 3 23.46 -6.08 -25.56
N SER A 4 24.41 -6.82 -24.99
CA SER A 4 24.19 -8.16 -24.47
C SER A 4 23.02 -8.10 -23.48
N GLN A 5 21.87 -8.64 -23.90
CA GLN A 5 20.77 -8.93 -23.01
C GLN A 5 21.26 -9.96 -22.00
N ILE A 6 21.68 -9.48 -20.81
CA ILE A 6 21.86 -10.33 -19.66
C ILE A 6 20.48 -10.89 -19.36
N ASN A 7 20.27 -12.13 -19.78
CA ASN A 7 19.08 -12.92 -19.55
C ASN A 7 18.97 -13.23 -18.05
N LYS A 8 18.62 -12.21 -17.24
CA LYS A 8 18.24 -12.40 -15.84
C LYS A 8 17.00 -13.27 -15.88
N LYS A 9 17.10 -14.51 -15.39
CA LYS A 9 15.92 -15.37 -15.14
C LYS A 9 14.91 -14.56 -14.32
N ILE A 10 13.89 -14.03 -15.00
CA ILE A 10 12.83 -13.24 -14.37
C ILE A 10 12.01 -14.22 -13.57
N CYS A 11 11.96 -14.04 -12.25
CA CYS A 11 11.08 -14.86 -11.41
C CYS A 11 9.62 -14.55 -11.78
N PRO A 12 8.84 -15.54 -12.24
CA PRO A 12 7.44 -15.31 -12.63
C PRO A 12 6.58 -14.82 -11.47
N ASP A 13 6.94 -15.22 -10.24
CA ASP A 13 6.21 -14.89 -9.01
C ASP A 13 6.54 -13.50 -8.45
N CYS A 14 7.54 -12.81 -9.02
CA CYS A 14 7.88 -11.43 -8.67
C CYS A 14 7.17 -10.39 -9.55
N GLY A 15 6.62 -10.81 -10.68
CA GLY A 15 6.08 -9.91 -11.70
C GLY A 15 7.15 -8.98 -12.30
N PRO A 16 6.75 -7.82 -12.87
CA PRO A 16 7.64 -6.94 -13.64
C PRO A 16 8.76 -6.29 -12.80
N ALA A 17 8.62 -6.27 -11.48
CA ALA A 17 9.61 -5.72 -10.55
C ALA A 17 10.30 -6.85 -9.78
N THR A 18 11.27 -7.49 -10.42
CA THR A 18 12.05 -8.59 -9.81
C THR A 18 12.91 -8.13 -8.64
N VAL A 19 13.12 -9.01 -7.67
CA VAL A 19 14.01 -8.78 -6.53
C VAL A 19 15.04 -9.89 -6.43
N ASN A 20 16.18 -9.62 -5.79
CA ASN A 20 17.14 -10.66 -5.48
C ASN A 20 16.65 -11.45 -4.26
N HIS A 21 16.26 -12.72 -4.47
CA HIS A 21 15.68 -13.57 -3.42
C HIS A 21 16.69 -13.85 -2.30
N VAL A 22 17.96 -14.11 -2.65
CA VAL A 22 19.02 -14.40 -1.69
C VAL A 22 19.24 -13.19 -0.78
N VAL A 23 19.42 -12.00 -1.35
CA VAL A 23 19.62 -10.76 -0.59
C VAL A 23 18.40 -10.45 0.28
N SER A 24 17.19 -10.63 -0.24
CA SER A 24 15.97 -10.42 0.53
C SER A 24 15.94 -11.34 1.75
N LYS A 25 16.20 -12.63 1.55
CA LYS A 25 16.16 -13.64 2.62
C LYS A 25 17.28 -13.45 3.64
N THR A 26 18.51 -13.18 3.21
CA THR A 26 19.67 -13.00 4.11
C THR A 26 19.51 -11.74 4.95
N THR A 27 19.06 -10.63 4.36
CA THR A 27 18.78 -9.38 5.09
C THR A 27 17.78 -9.61 6.22
N LEU A 28 16.74 -10.41 5.97
CA LEU A 28 15.75 -10.74 7.01
C LEU A 28 16.33 -11.60 8.14
N ILE A 29 17.19 -12.56 7.83
CA ILE A 29 17.85 -13.39 8.84
C ILE A 29 18.81 -12.56 9.68
N ILE A 30 19.64 -11.73 9.04
CA ILE A 30 20.58 -10.82 9.71
C ILE A 30 19.81 -9.83 10.59
N GLY A 31 18.76 -9.19 10.06
CA GLY A 31 17.94 -8.26 10.83
C GLY A 31 17.27 -8.92 12.04
N PHE A 32 16.82 -10.17 11.91
CA PHE A 32 16.32 -10.94 13.05
C PHE A 32 17.41 -11.21 14.10
N MET A 33 18.59 -11.64 13.69
CA MET A 33 19.72 -11.87 14.62
C MET A 33 20.12 -10.60 15.34
N ILE A 34 20.29 -9.48 14.61
CA ILE A 34 20.58 -8.17 15.19
C ILE A 34 19.53 -7.82 16.23
N ARG A 35 18.24 -7.92 15.89
CA ARG A 35 17.14 -7.60 16.82
C ARG A 35 17.15 -8.45 18.08
N VAL A 36 17.52 -9.73 17.98
CA VAL A 36 17.65 -10.61 19.15
C VAL A 36 18.83 -10.18 20.03
N MET A 37 19.97 -9.86 19.40
CA MET A 37 21.18 -9.41 20.11
C MET A 37 21.02 -8.04 20.76
N THR A 38 20.34 -7.10 20.10
CA THR A 38 20.16 -5.73 20.59
C THR A 38 18.95 -5.56 21.51
N ARG A 39 18.07 -6.58 21.63
CA ARG A 39 16.89 -6.54 22.50
C ARG A 39 17.16 -6.09 23.96
N PRO A 40 18.26 -6.50 24.63
CA PRO A 40 18.57 -6.03 25.98
C PRO A 40 18.92 -4.54 26.03
N LEU A 41 19.44 -4.01 24.92
CA LEU A 41 19.89 -2.63 24.76
C LEU A 41 18.80 -1.72 24.17
N ALA A 42 17.67 -2.26 23.71
CA ALA A 42 16.62 -1.49 23.03
C ALA A 42 16.14 -0.28 23.84
N LYS A 43 15.99 -0.40 25.17
CA LYS A 43 15.62 0.73 26.03
C LYS A 43 16.69 1.83 26.11
N LEU A 44 17.96 1.44 26.04
CA LEU A 44 19.09 2.38 26.00
C LEU A 44 19.16 3.05 24.62
N GLU A 45 18.92 2.30 23.56
CA GLU A 45 18.83 2.81 22.18
C GLU A 45 17.69 3.83 22.07
N ASP A 46 16.49 3.53 22.56
CA ASP A 46 15.35 4.46 22.58
C ASP A 46 15.69 5.75 23.35
N ALA A 47 16.34 5.63 24.51
CA ALA A 47 16.76 6.76 25.31
C ALA A 47 17.80 7.62 24.56
N VAL A 48 18.83 7.00 23.97
CA VAL A 48 19.87 7.69 23.20
C VAL A 48 19.27 8.34 21.95
N VAL A 49 18.46 7.63 21.17
CA VAL A 49 17.76 8.14 19.99
C VAL A 49 16.87 9.33 20.35
N SER A 50 16.13 9.26 21.46
CA SER A 50 15.28 10.38 21.90
C SER A 50 16.06 11.66 22.23
N VAL A 51 17.29 11.53 22.74
CA VAL A 51 18.17 12.66 23.06
C VAL A 51 18.87 13.19 21.80
N PHE A 52 19.35 12.30 20.92
CA PHE A 52 20.15 12.70 19.74
C PHE A 52 19.31 13.12 18.53
N MET A 53 18.13 12.53 18.32
CA MET A 53 17.30 12.80 17.13
C MET A 53 16.90 14.27 16.99
N PRO A 54 16.50 15.01 18.04
CA PRO A 54 16.21 16.44 17.93
C PRO A 54 17.42 17.26 17.44
N HIS A 55 18.63 16.92 17.90
CA HIS A 55 19.87 17.56 17.47
C HIS A 55 20.22 17.20 16.02
N PHE A 56 19.99 15.95 15.61
CA PHE A 56 20.17 15.52 14.23
C PHE A 56 19.19 16.21 13.28
N GLU A 57 17.91 16.31 13.64
CA GLU A 57 16.91 17.04 12.84
C GLU A 57 17.25 18.53 12.72
N ALA A 58 17.79 19.15 13.77
CA ALA A 58 18.29 20.52 13.74
C ALA A 58 19.55 20.68 12.85
N PHE A 59 20.36 19.62 12.70
CA PHE A 59 21.56 19.61 11.86
C PHE A 59 21.25 19.43 10.37
N LEU A 60 20.21 18.67 10.02
CA LEU A 60 19.85 18.34 8.63
C LEU A 60 19.80 19.53 7.65
N PRO A 61 19.24 20.72 7.99
CA PRO A 61 19.26 21.88 7.11
C PRO A 61 20.68 22.34 6.76
N TYR A 62 21.59 22.34 7.74
CA TYR A 62 22.98 22.73 7.55
C TYR A 62 23.73 21.68 6.73
N PHE A 63 23.45 20.40 6.95
CA PHE A 63 23.98 19.30 6.14
C PHE A 63 23.60 19.43 4.66
N PHE A 64 22.30 19.61 4.36
CA PHE A 64 21.83 19.76 2.98
C PHE A 64 22.34 21.06 2.34
N LYS A 65 22.47 22.15 3.10
CA LYS A 65 23.10 23.39 2.64
C LYS A 65 24.58 23.15 2.30
N GLY A 66 25.31 22.39 3.14
CA GLY A 66 26.69 21.99 2.89
C GLY A 66 26.84 21.15 1.61
N LEU A 67 25.99 20.14 1.41
CA LEU A 67 25.96 19.35 0.17
C LEU A 67 25.67 20.23 -1.06
N SER A 68 24.83 21.25 -0.90
CA SER A 68 24.55 22.21 -1.97
C SER A 68 25.78 23.09 -2.30
N LEU A 69 26.54 23.51 -1.29
CA LEU A 69 27.80 24.26 -1.49
C LEU A 69 28.86 23.41 -2.19
N LEU A 70 28.92 22.12 -1.86
CA LEU A 70 29.81 21.14 -2.51
C LEU A 70 29.34 20.69 -3.90
N ARG A 71 28.23 21.24 -4.42
CA ARG A 71 27.61 20.85 -5.69
C ARG A 71 27.20 19.37 -5.77
N LEU A 72 27.03 18.72 -4.62
CA LEU A 72 26.53 17.34 -4.51
C LEU A 72 24.99 17.28 -4.47
N GLY A 73 24.34 18.43 -4.33
CA GLY A 73 22.89 18.58 -4.43
C GLY A 73 22.47 20.03 -4.61
N ARG A 74 21.16 20.30 -4.63
CA ARG A 74 20.59 21.66 -4.56
C ARG A 74 19.25 21.66 -3.84
N ILE A 75 18.91 22.82 -3.26
CA ILE A 75 17.57 23.07 -2.69
C ILE A 75 16.78 23.87 -3.72
N THR A 76 15.57 23.42 -4.06
CA THR A 76 14.62 24.14 -4.92
C THR A 76 13.41 24.57 -4.13
N GLU A 77 12.89 25.77 -4.43
CA GLU A 77 11.67 26.34 -3.86
C GLU A 77 10.49 26.27 -4.84
N LYS A 78 10.70 25.64 -6.01
CA LYS A 78 9.67 25.44 -7.03
C LYS A 78 9.46 23.96 -7.28
N LEU A 79 8.20 23.59 -7.51
CA LEU A 79 7.84 22.26 -7.98
C LEU A 79 8.32 22.09 -9.42
N GLU A 80 9.06 21.02 -9.67
CA GLU A 80 9.54 20.65 -11.02
C GLU A 80 8.74 19.46 -11.57
N ASP A 81 8.55 19.40 -12.89
CA ASP A 81 7.61 18.47 -13.55
C ASP A 81 7.99 16.99 -13.41
N ASP A 82 9.28 16.70 -13.18
CA ASP A 82 9.81 15.35 -13.01
C ASP A 82 9.53 14.73 -11.64
N ASN A 83 8.81 15.46 -10.78
CA ASN A 83 8.30 14.93 -9.51
C ASN A 83 7.15 13.94 -9.73
N ILE A 84 7.06 12.95 -8.83
CA ILE A 84 5.93 12.02 -8.77
C ILE A 84 4.63 12.73 -8.35
N ASP A 85 3.48 12.18 -8.74
CA ASP A 85 2.16 12.79 -8.51
C ASP A 85 1.88 13.06 -7.02
N ARG A 86 2.25 12.14 -6.14
CA ARG A 86 2.11 12.34 -4.69
C ARG A 86 2.80 13.62 -4.21
N THR A 87 4.01 13.89 -4.70
CA THR A 87 4.75 15.12 -4.40
C THR A 87 4.01 16.33 -4.96
N LYS A 88 3.52 16.25 -6.21
CA LYS A 88 2.77 17.33 -6.85
C LYS A 88 1.51 17.71 -6.06
N PHE A 89 0.73 16.74 -5.60
CA PHE A 89 -0.49 17.01 -4.82
C PHE A 89 -0.19 17.58 -3.43
N ILE A 90 0.82 17.05 -2.72
CA ILE A 90 1.22 17.58 -1.41
C ILE A 90 1.77 19.00 -1.53
N TRP A 91 2.58 19.26 -2.56
CA TRP A 91 3.12 20.59 -2.82
C TRP A 91 2.03 21.58 -3.18
N LYS A 92 1.11 21.20 -4.08
CA LYS A 92 -0.05 22.03 -4.44
C LYS A 92 -0.87 22.39 -3.20
N ALA A 93 -1.26 21.40 -2.40
CA ALA A 93 -2.02 21.62 -1.17
C ALA A 93 -1.30 22.52 -0.16
N ALA A 94 0.03 22.44 -0.08
CA ALA A 94 0.86 23.32 0.74
C ALA A 94 0.83 24.76 0.23
N THR A 95 1.11 24.96 -1.05
CA THR A 95 1.17 26.30 -1.67
C THR A 95 -0.17 27.03 -1.59
N THR A 96 -1.30 26.34 -1.76
CA THR A 96 -2.64 26.94 -1.61
C THR A 96 -2.89 27.46 -0.19
N ARG A 97 -2.20 26.93 0.82
CA ARG A 97 -2.29 27.34 2.23
C ARG A 97 -1.24 28.37 2.64
N GLY A 98 -0.41 28.85 1.70
CA GLY A 98 0.73 29.72 2.01
C GLY A 98 1.87 29.02 2.76
N ILE A 99 1.91 27.69 2.75
CA ILE A 99 3.03 26.93 3.31
C ILE A 99 4.22 27.00 2.34
N VAL A 100 5.36 27.47 2.82
CA VAL A 100 6.60 27.54 2.03
C VAL A 100 7.18 26.14 1.95
N MET A 101 7.34 25.63 0.72
CA MET A 101 7.89 24.31 0.45
C MET A 101 9.26 24.41 -0.22
N LYS A 102 10.19 23.56 0.20
CA LYS A 102 11.48 23.35 -0.46
C LYS A 102 11.74 21.85 -0.65
N GLN A 103 12.44 21.48 -1.72
CA GLN A 103 12.87 20.11 -2.00
C GLN A 103 14.39 20.06 -2.11
N PHE A 104 15.00 19.05 -1.48
CA PHE A 104 16.41 18.73 -1.73
C PHE A 104 16.52 17.81 -2.95
N ARG A 105 17.47 18.08 -3.85
CA ARG A 105 17.72 17.30 -5.07
C ARG A 105 19.17 16.86 -5.10
N ILE A 106 19.43 15.61 -5.44
CA ILE A 106 20.80 15.04 -5.53
C ILE A 106 21.12 14.87 -7.02
N PHE A 107 22.24 15.44 -7.49
CA PHE A 107 22.62 15.44 -8.91
C PHE A 107 21.47 15.81 -9.87
N ASN A 108 20.69 16.84 -9.52
CA ASN A 108 19.46 17.28 -10.22
C ASN A 108 18.32 16.27 -10.31
N ARG A 109 18.42 15.09 -9.68
CA ARG A 109 17.31 14.14 -9.59
C ARG A 109 16.40 14.49 -8.40
N PRO A 110 15.08 14.31 -8.53
CA PRO A 110 14.15 14.56 -7.44
C PRO A 110 14.45 13.58 -6.30
N THR A 111 14.52 14.10 -5.08
CA THR A 111 14.42 13.25 -3.89
C THR A 111 13.03 13.40 -3.28
N ILE A 112 12.72 12.53 -2.32
CA ILE A 112 11.51 12.68 -1.50
C ILE A 112 11.80 13.44 -0.20
N ILE A 113 12.90 14.20 -0.11
CA ILE A 113 13.27 14.98 1.08
C ILE A 113 12.78 16.43 0.89
N PHE A 114 11.91 16.86 1.80
CA PHE A 114 11.26 18.16 1.75
C PHE A 114 11.45 18.94 3.05
N MET A 115 11.35 20.27 2.93
CA MET A 115 11.30 21.20 4.05
C MET A 115 10.03 22.03 3.89
N ALA A 116 9.25 22.16 4.96
CA ALA A 116 8.05 22.99 4.96
C ALA A 116 8.08 23.99 6.13
N GLU A 117 7.61 25.21 5.86
CA GLU A 117 7.58 26.30 6.83
C GLU A 117 6.24 27.05 6.79
N PHE A 118 5.64 27.24 7.96
CA PHE A 118 4.42 28.02 8.14
C PHE A 118 4.37 28.63 9.55
N GLY A 119 4.05 29.92 9.67
CA GLY A 119 3.89 30.59 10.97
C GLY A 119 5.12 30.48 11.89
N GLY A 120 6.33 30.49 11.32
CA GLY A 120 7.60 30.32 12.04
C GLY A 120 7.94 28.86 12.44
N GLN A 121 7.03 27.90 12.22
CA GLN A 121 7.28 26.49 12.44
C GLN A 121 7.92 25.87 11.20
N LYS A 122 8.95 25.03 11.41
CA LYS A 122 9.66 24.34 10.33
C LYS A 122 9.65 22.83 10.58
N ILE A 123 9.42 22.07 9.52
CA ILE A 123 9.56 20.61 9.52
C ILE A 123 10.42 20.16 8.33
N ILE A 124 11.12 19.06 8.53
CA ILE A 124 11.81 18.31 7.47
C ILE A 124 11.15 16.94 7.44
N PHE A 125 10.84 16.44 6.24
CA PHE A 125 10.18 15.16 6.12
C PHE A 125 10.58 14.43 4.85
N GLU A 126 10.43 13.11 4.89
CA GLU A 126 10.63 12.22 3.76
C GLU A 126 9.26 11.74 3.24
N GLY A 127 8.95 12.02 1.97
CA GLY A 127 7.74 11.59 1.27
C GLY A 127 6.49 12.37 1.70
N LEU A 128 6.00 12.12 2.91
CA LEU A 128 4.77 12.72 3.45
C LEU A 128 5.02 13.35 4.83
N PRO A 129 4.51 14.56 5.10
CA PRO A 129 4.78 15.26 6.35
C PRO A 129 4.04 14.63 7.53
N ARG A 130 4.62 14.77 8.73
CA ARG A 130 3.99 14.51 10.03
C ARG A 130 4.08 15.75 10.90
N PRO A 131 3.17 15.92 11.88
CA PRO A 131 3.36 16.89 12.95
C PRO A 131 4.72 16.74 13.62
N LYS A 132 5.32 17.86 14.00
CA LYS A 132 6.58 17.88 14.75
C LYS A 132 6.40 17.11 16.07
N GLY A 133 7.34 16.20 16.38
CA GLY A 133 7.30 15.40 17.60
C GLY A 133 6.31 14.21 17.57
N ALA A 134 5.66 13.92 16.44
CA ALA A 134 4.84 12.72 16.31
C ALA A 134 5.69 11.45 16.55
N SER A 135 5.17 10.53 17.37
CA SER A 135 5.81 9.23 17.59
C SER A 135 5.91 8.46 16.27
N ARG A 136 7.04 7.78 16.09
CA ARG A 136 7.34 6.94 14.91
C ARG A 136 7.49 5.46 15.28
N GLU A 137 7.10 5.07 16.49
CA GLU A 137 7.25 3.70 17.01
C GLU A 137 6.56 2.64 16.13
N SER A 138 5.47 3.02 15.45
CA SER A 138 4.79 2.12 14.50
C SER A 138 5.60 1.81 13.25
N LEU A 139 6.45 2.73 12.79
CA LEU A 139 7.26 2.52 11.60
C LEU A 139 8.17 1.31 11.72
N GLU A 140 8.58 0.95 12.95
CA GLU A 140 9.45 -0.21 13.20
C GLU A 140 8.78 -1.57 13.00
N TRP A 141 7.44 -1.61 13.04
CA TRP A 141 6.72 -2.89 13.02
C TRP A 141 5.54 -2.94 12.06
N MET A 142 5.01 -1.82 11.58
CA MET A 142 3.76 -1.81 10.81
C MET A 142 3.85 -2.59 9.50
N ASP A 143 5.03 -2.59 8.88
CA ASP A 143 5.29 -3.35 7.64
C ASP A 143 5.53 -4.84 7.92
N ASN A 144 5.77 -5.23 9.18
CA ASN A 144 5.90 -6.62 9.59
C ASN A 144 4.51 -7.24 9.82
N LYS A 145 4.03 -7.96 8.81
CA LYS A 145 2.68 -8.54 8.76
C LYS A 145 2.36 -9.40 9.99
N GLY A 146 3.32 -10.17 10.51
CA GLY A 146 3.15 -10.99 11.72
C GLY A 146 3.01 -10.19 13.02
N ILE A 147 3.78 -9.10 13.20
CA ILE A 147 3.68 -8.24 14.40
C ILE A 147 2.41 -7.39 14.33
N MET A 148 2.13 -6.80 13.17
CA MET A 148 0.93 -6.01 12.91
C MET A 148 -0.33 -6.80 13.29
N LYS A 149 -0.45 -8.03 12.76
CA LYS A 149 -1.59 -8.92 13.05
C LYS A 149 -1.82 -9.12 14.54
N LYS A 150 -0.77 -9.40 15.31
CA LYS A 150 -0.87 -9.58 16.77
C LYS A 150 -1.33 -8.32 17.49
N LYS A 151 -0.82 -7.15 17.10
CA LYS A 151 -1.23 -5.86 17.70
C LYS A 151 -2.68 -5.52 17.34
N PHE A 152 -3.08 -5.78 16.10
CA PHE A 152 -4.42 -5.51 15.59
C PHE A 152 -5.45 -6.40 16.27
N GLN A 153 -5.16 -7.70 16.39
CA GLN A 153 -6.01 -8.63 17.12
C GLN A 153 -6.20 -8.22 18.58
N LYS A 154 -5.13 -7.81 19.27
CA LYS A 154 -5.21 -7.26 20.64
C LYS A 154 -6.03 -5.96 20.72
N GLY A 155 -5.96 -5.13 19.69
CA GLY A 155 -6.76 -3.91 19.55
C GLY A 155 -8.21 -4.14 19.15
N GLY A 156 -8.65 -5.39 18.98
CA GLY A 156 -9.99 -5.72 18.49
C GLY A 156 -10.25 -5.21 17.06
N ILE A 157 -9.21 -5.23 16.23
CA ILE A 157 -9.29 -4.99 14.79
C ILE A 157 -9.37 -6.36 14.10
N PRO A 158 -10.33 -6.58 13.19
CA PRO A 158 -10.45 -7.85 12.49
C PRO A 158 -9.23 -8.08 11.59
N VAL A 159 -8.69 -9.28 11.67
CA VAL A 159 -7.58 -9.79 10.88
C VAL A 159 -7.88 -11.26 10.58
N ALA A 160 -7.37 -11.79 9.47
CA ALA A 160 -7.53 -13.21 9.17
C ALA A 160 -7.06 -14.09 10.34
N LYS A 161 -7.69 -15.24 10.59
CA LYS A 161 -7.15 -16.21 11.56
C LYS A 161 -5.92 -16.87 10.95
N GLY A 162 -4.84 -17.05 11.71
CA GLY A 162 -3.60 -17.61 11.17
C GLY A 162 -2.35 -17.27 11.97
N GLY A 163 -1.20 -17.64 11.44
CA GLY A 163 0.10 -17.46 12.09
C GLY A 163 1.26 -17.44 11.10
N THR A 164 2.48 -17.50 11.64
CA THR A 164 3.71 -17.60 10.85
C THR A 164 4.40 -18.93 11.09
N ALA A 165 4.97 -19.51 10.04
CA ALA A 165 5.77 -20.74 10.10
C ALA A 165 7.09 -20.59 9.34
N MET A 166 8.13 -21.27 9.84
CA MET A 166 9.43 -21.38 9.18
C MET A 166 9.69 -22.78 8.60
N THR A 167 9.06 -23.80 9.20
CA THR A 167 9.24 -25.21 8.87
C THR A 167 7.98 -25.78 8.23
N ILE A 168 8.15 -26.81 7.41
CA ILE A 168 7.03 -27.54 6.78
C ILE A 168 6.10 -28.11 7.87
N LEU A 169 6.66 -28.67 8.95
CA LEU A 169 5.86 -29.20 10.05
C LEU A 169 5.01 -28.11 10.71
N GLY A 170 5.58 -26.93 10.99
CA GLY A 170 4.83 -25.81 11.53
C GLY A 170 3.76 -25.29 10.56
N ALA A 171 4.06 -25.29 9.26
CA ALA A 171 3.13 -24.88 8.22
C ALA A 171 1.94 -25.84 8.12
N LYS A 172 2.17 -27.16 8.13
CA LYS A 172 1.11 -28.18 8.13
C LYS A 172 0.23 -28.09 9.38
N LYS A 173 0.82 -27.87 10.56
CA LYS A 173 0.05 -27.66 11.79
C LYS A 173 -0.91 -26.48 11.69
N LEU A 174 -0.47 -25.36 11.11
CA LEU A 174 -1.35 -24.22 10.85
C LEU A 174 -2.41 -24.55 9.80
N PHE A 175 -2.03 -25.19 8.69
CA PHE A 175 -2.95 -25.55 7.61
C PHE A 175 -4.15 -26.36 8.11
N TYR A 176 -3.93 -27.45 8.86
CA TYR A 176 -5.03 -28.27 9.37
C TYR A 176 -5.85 -27.65 10.50
N PHE A 177 -5.33 -26.59 11.15
CA PHE A 177 -6.03 -25.89 12.22
C PHE A 177 -6.99 -24.80 11.70
N LEU A 178 -6.76 -24.31 10.48
CA LEU A 178 -7.49 -23.20 9.90
C LEU A 178 -8.65 -23.69 9.03
N ASN A 179 -9.65 -22.84 8.84
CA ASN A 179 -10.66 -23.09 7.83
C ASN A 179 -10.09 -22.85 6.43
N HIS A 180 -10.58 -23.61 5.45
CA HIS A 180 -10.17 -23.47 4.04
C HIS A 180 -11.16 -22.61 3.25
N PRO A 181 -10.70 -21.93 2.18
CA PRO A 181 -9.31 -21.89 1.70
C PRO A 181 -8.37 -21.06 2.60
N VAL A 182 -7.09 -21.40 2.58
CA VAL A 182 -6.03 -20.60 3.21
C VAL A 182 -5.19 -19.88 2.15
N ILE A 183 -4.39 -18.92 2.60
CA ILE A 183 -3.38 -18.25 1.79
C ILE A 183 -1.99 -18.45 2.37
N THR A 184 -0.97 -18.35 1.51
CA THR A 184 0.43 -18.24 1.95
C THR A 184 1.04 -16.96 1.40
N LYS A 185 1.72 -16.18 2.24
CA LYS A 185 2.48 -14.99 1.81
C LYS A 185 3.79 -14.82 2.59
N PRO A 186 4.84 -14.24 2.00
CA PRO A 186 6.05 -13.86 2.74
C PRO A 186 5.72 -12.90 3.89
N ASN A 187 6.36 -13.05 5.06
CA ASN A 187 6.09 -12.17 6.21
C ASN A 187 6.48 -10.70 5.95
N LEU A 188 7.50 -10.49 5.13
CA LEU A 188 7.96 -9.18 4.68
C LEU A 188 8.03 -9.19 3.16
N GLY A 189 7.50 -8.14 2.54
CA GLY A 189 7.33 -8.03 1.10
C GLY A 189 6.08 -7.24 0.73
N SER A 190 6.04 -6.83 -0.54
CA SER A 190 5.00 -5.99 -1.13
C SER A 190 4.58 -6.51 -2.51
N ARG A 191 3.51 -5.93 -3.06
CA ARG A 191 2.99 -6.22 -4.42
C ARG A 191 2.53 -7.67 -4.62
N SER A 192 2.07 -8.30 -3.55
CA SER A 192 1.59 -9.70 -3.55
C SER A 192 2.62 -10.70 -4.09
N ARG A 193 3.92 -10.37 -4.09
CA ARG A 193 4.96 -11.27 -4.57
C ARG A 193 4.95 -12.56 -3.78
N HIS A 194 5.01 -13.68 -4.50
CA HIS A 194 4.99 -15.02 -3.93
C HIS A 194 3.81 -15.28 -2.97
N THR A 195 2.74 -14.51 -3.12
CA THR A 195 1.47 -14.78 -2.43
C THR A 195 0.68 -15.75 -3.28
N THR A 196 0.06 -16.74 -2.63
CA THR A 196 -0.83 -17.71 -3.28
C THR A 196 -2.10 -17.81 -2.45
N THR A 197 -3.25 -17.77 -3.12
CA THR A 197 -4.59 -17.82 -2.54
C THR A 197 -5.31 -19.12 -2.93
N HIS A 198 -6.53 -19.32 -2.44
CA HIS A 198 -7.40 -20.46 -2.79
C HIS A 198 -6.80 -21.84 -2.46
N LEU A 199 -6.06 -21.96 -1.36
CA LEU A 199 -5.39 -23.20 -0.98
C LEU A 199 -6.30 -24.07 -0.10
N SER A 200 -6.95 -25.04 -0.72
CA SER A 200 -7.83 -25.99 -0.02
C SER A 200 -7.23 -27.38 0.12
N ASP A 201 -6.20 -27.72 -0.67
CA ASP A 201 -5.51 -29.01 -0.60
C ASP A 201 -4.06 -28.85 -0.12
N GLU A 202 -3.56 -29.88 0.57
CA GLU A 202 -2.22 -29.85 1.16
C GLU A 202 -1.10 -29.75 0.10
N VAL A 203 -1.28 -30.38 -1.06
CA VAL A 203 -0.24 -30.45 -2.08
C VAL A 203 0.00 -29.07 -2.69
N SER A 204 -1.06 -28.36 -3.08
CA SER A 204 -0.98 -26.98 -3.54
C SER A 204 -0.47 -26.05 -2.43
N PHE A 205 -0.93 -26.25 -1.20
CA PHE A 205 -0.47 -25.49 -0.04
C PHE A 205 1.03 -25.61 0.21
N LEU A 206 1.59 -26.83 0.18
CA LEU A 206 3.03 -27.03 0.38
C LEU A 206 3.87 -26.40 -0.72
N LYS A 207 3.42 -26.50 -1.98
CA LYS A 207 4.06 -25.80 -3.11
C LYS A 207 4.05 -24.29 -2.90
N ALA A 208 2.91 -23.74 -2.47
CA ALA A 208 2.74 -22.33 -2.18
C ALA A 208 3.60 -21.83 -1.01
N PHE A 209 3.67 -22.61 0.07
CA PHE A 209 4.56 -22.35 1.21
C PHE A 209 6.03 -22.29 0.80
N LEU A 210 6.50 -23.26 0.00
CA LEU A 210 7.88 -23.28 -0.49
C LEU A 210 8.17 -22.10 -1.42
N LYS A 211 7.21 -21.70 -2.25
CA LYS A 211 7.28 -20.50 -3.09
C LYS A 211 7.43 -19.24 -2.23
N ALA A 212 6.58 -19.02 -1.23
CA ALA A 212 6.70 -17.87 -0.31
C ALA A 212 8.05 -17.86 0.43
N ARG A 213 8.57 -19.05 0.80
CA ARG A 213 9.84 -19.21 1.52
C ARG A 213 11.08 -18.78 0.74
N GLN A 214 10.94 -18.58 -0.57
CA GLN A 214 12.02 -18.05 -1.41
C GLN A 214 12.34 -16.58 -1.07
N LEU A 215 11.34 -15.79 -0.67
CA LEU A 215 11.51 -14.37 -0.33
C LEU A 215 11.68 -14.11 1.15
N SER A 216 11.04 -14.92 2.01
CA SER A 216 11.11 -14.75 3.45
C SER A 216 11.20 -16.09 4.17
N PRO A 217 12.09 -16.26 5.17
CA PRO A 217 12.14 -17.52 5.92
C PRO A 217 10.90 -17.69 6.84
N TRP A 218 10.20 -16.61 7.17
CA TRP A 218 8.89 -16.64 7.83
C TRP A 218 7.78 -16.49 6.79
N VAL A 219 6.91 -17.49 6.70
CA VAL A 219 5.73 -17.47 5.83
C VAL A 219 4.48 -17.29 6.69
N VAL A 220 3.64 -16.34 6.33
CA VAL A 220 2.31 -16.15 6.91
C VAL A 220 1.36 -17.15 6.27
N ILE A 221 0.60 -17.86 7.10
CA ILE A 221 -0.44 -18.82 6.72
C ILE A 221 -1.71 -18.40 7.45
N GLU A 222 -2.75 -18.07 6.70
CA GLU A 222 -3.99 -17.54 7.26
C GLU A 222 -5.21 -17.90 6.41
N GLU A 223 -6.38 -17.89 7.02
CA GLU A 223 -7.66 -18.05 6.33
C GLU A 223 -7.81 -16.95 5.27
N GLU A 224 -8.36 -17.32 4.12
CA GLU A 224 -8.61 -16.37 3.04
C GLU A 224 -9.76 -15.43 3.40
N LEU A 225 -9.45 -14.12 3.40
CA LEU A 225 -10.47 -13.08 3.52
C LEU A 225 -11.26 -12.94 2.22
N GLN A 226 -12.52 -12.54 2.30
CA GLN A 226 -13.42 -12.46 1.15
C GLN A 226 -13.86 -11.03 0.84
N GLY A 227 -13.83 -10.68 -0.45
CA GLY A 227 -14.33 -9.42 -0.98
C GLY A 227 -13.25 -8.58 -1.65
N PHE A 228 -13.51 -7.28 -1.75
CA PHE A 228 -12.61 -6.33 -2.38
C PHE A 228 -11.53 -5.85 -1.42
N VAL A 229 -10.38 -5.46 -1.96
CA VAL A 229 -9.34 -4.78 -1.20
C VAL A 229 -9.66 -3.29 -1.18
N PHE A 230 -9.86 -2.73 0.00
CA PHE A 230 -10.01 -1.30 0.24
C PHE A 230 -8.72 -0.73 0.80
N ARG A 231 -8.20 0.32 0.15
CA ARG A 231 -7.12 1.17 0.66
C ARG A 231 -7.76 2.26 1.52
N ILE A 232 -7.75 2.03 2.82
CA ILE A 232 -8.24 2.96 3.84
C ILE A 232 -7.11 3.92 4.21
N THR A 233 -7.34 5.22 4.08
CA THR A 233 -6.37 6.26 4.44
C THR A 233 -6.88 7.02 5.66
N LEU A 234 -6.08 7.01 6.73
CA LEU A 234 -6.37 7.71 7.97
C LEU A 234 -5.40 8.86 8.15
N ILE A 235 -5.94 10.04 8.46
CA ILE A 235 -5.18 11.27 8.69
C ILE A 235 -5.68 11.93 9.98
N GLY A 236 -4.79 12.18 10.93
CA GLY A 236 -5.13 12.84 12.20
C GLY A 236 -6.18 12.09 13.03
N GLY A 237 -6.21 10.76 12.96
CA GLY A 237 -7.24 9.97 13.66
C GLY A 237 -8.56 9.81 12.91
N LYS A 238 -8.69 10.40 11.72
CA LYS A 238 -9.94 10.44 10.95
C LYS A 238 -9.84 9.73 9.63
N LEU A 239 -10.96 9.15 9.18
CA LEU A 239 -11.07 8.59 7.85
C LEU A 239 -10.96 9.69 6.79
N ALA A 240 -9.89 9.62 6.00
CA ALA A 240 -9.56 10.62 5.01
C ALA A 240 -9.70 10.12 3.58
N GLY A 241 -9.80 8.81 3.36
CA GLY A 241 -10.12 8.20 2.07
C GLY A 241 -10.40 6.70 2.19
N ALA A 242 -11.21 6.17 1.28
CA ALA A 242 -11.54 4.76 1.24
C ALA A 242 -11.66 4.30 -0.21
N LEU A 243 -10.57 3.78 -0.77
CA LEU A 243 -10.48 3.47 -2.18
C LEU A 243 -10.62 1.96 -2.41
N ARG A 244 -11.69 1.54 -3.08
CA ARG A 244 -11.83 0.14 -3.53
C ARG A 244 -10.87 -0.11 -4.68
N ARG A 245 -10.15 -1.23 -4.64
CA ARG A 245 -9.22 -1.65 -5.70
C ARG A 245 -9.83 -2.83 -6.42
N GLU A 246 -10.09 -2.66 -7.72
CA GLU A 246 -10.64 -3.72 -8.54
C GLU A 246 -9.57 -4.33 -9.46
N PRO A 247 -9.62 -5.66 -9.70
CA PRO A 247 -8.92 -6.25 -10.84
C PRO A 247 -9.43 -5.63 -12.14
N PRO A 248 -8.75 -5.78 -13.29
CA PRO A 248 -9.36 -5.44 -14.57
C PRO A 248 -10.66 -6.24 -14.73
N PHE A 249 -11.76 -5.56 -15.00
CA PHE A 249 -13.08 -6.16 -15.07
C PHE A 249 -13.97 -5.46 -16.09
N VAL A 250 -15.04 -6.15 -16.51
CA VAL A 250 -16.18 -5.56 -17.19
C VAL A 250 -17.49 -6.08 -16.58
N MET A 251 -18.53 -5.26 -16.64
CA MET A 251 -19.88 -5.67 -16.22
C MET A 251 -20.66 -6.19 -17.42
N GLY A 252 -21.18 -7.40 -17.30
CA GLY A 252 -22.13 -7.95 -18.27
C GLY A 252 -23.35 -7.06 -18.41
N ASN A 253 -23.78 -6.85 -19.64
CA ASN A 253 -25.01 -6.13 -19.96
C ASN A 253 -26.10 -7.07 -20.55
N GLY A 254 -25.81 -8.37 -20.67
CA GLY A 254 -26.69 -9.38 -21.26
C GLY A 254 -26.82 -9.32 -22.79
N ILE A 255 -26.04 -8.47 -23.47
CA ILE A 255 -26.17 -8.21 -24.91
C ILE A 255 -24.81 -8.30 -25.62
N SER A 256 -23.80 -7.61 -25.09
CA SER A 256 -22.47 -7.51 -25.68
C SER A 256 -21.56 -8.65 -25.22
N THR A 257 -20.65 -9.06 -26.10
CA THR A 257 -19.60 -10.01 -25.77
C THR A 257 -18.58 -9.41 -24.81
N VAL A 258 -17.84 -10.25 -24.08
CA VAL A 258 -16.72 -9.80 -23.23
C VAL A 258 -15.74 -8.94 -24.02
N ARG A 259 -15.41 -9.32 -25.27
CA ARG A 259 -14.50 -8.56 -26.14
C ARG A 259 -15.01 -7.14 -26.38
N GLU A 260 -16.27 -6.98 -26.75
CA GLU A 260 -16.87 -5.67 -27.00
C GLU A 260 -16.93 -4.82 -25.73
N LEU A 261 -17.27 -5.43 -24.60
CA LEU A 261 -17.28 -4.74 -23.30
C LEU A 261 -15.90 -4.21 -22.93
N VAL A 262 -14.84 -5.00 -23.13
CA VAL A 262 -13.46 -4.59 -22.85
C VAL A 262 -12.98 -3.53 -23.83
N THR A 263 -13.28 -3.66 -25.13
CA THR A 263 -12.96 -2.62 -26.12
C THR A 263 -13.57 -1.29 -25.72
N LYS A 264 -14.86 -1.28 -25.36
CA LYS A 264 -15.57 -0.08 -24.90
C LYS A 264 -14.98 0.50 -23.62
N GLU A 265 -14.63 -0.33 -22.65
CA GLU A 265 -13.99 0.14 -21.41
C GLU A 265 -12.61 0.75 -21.68
N ASN A 266 -11.87 0.23 -22.65
CA ASN A 266 -10.58 0.79 -23.07
C ASN A 266 -10.70 2.12 -23.80
N GLU A 267 -11.88 2.50 -24.33
CA GLU A 267 -12.13 3.83 -24.88
C GLU A 267 -12.21 4.92 -23.78
N ASN A 268 -12.29 4.53 -22.50
CA ASN A 268 -12.31 5.48 -21.38
C ASN A 268 -11.04 6.36 -21.37
N PRO A 269 -11.15 7.70 -21.54
CA PRO A 269 -9.99 8.59 -21.62
C PRO A 269 -9.08 8.54 -20.39
N LYS A 270 -9.62 8.18 -19.21
CA LYS A 270 -8.82 8.01 -17.98
C LYS A 270 -7.83 6.86 -18.05
N ARG A 271 -7.96 5.92 -19.01
CA ARG A 271 -7.00 4.84 -19.28
C ARG A 271 -5.87 5.23 -20.23
N HIS A 272 -5.88 6.49 -20.69
CA HIS A 272 -4.90 7.05 -21.63
C HIS A 272 -4.10 8.23 -21.06
N ASN A 273 -4.29 8.54 -19.78
CA ASN A 273 -3.66 9.69 -19.12
C ASN A 273 -2.34 9.35 -18.39
N GLY A 274 -1.84 8.11 -18.53
CA GLY A 274 -0.63 7.62 -17.85
C GLY A 274 -0.84 7.14 -16.41
N VAL A 275 -2.05 7.28 -15.85
CA VAL A 275 -2.40 6.82 -14.50
C VAL A 275 -3.03 5.44 -14.51
N PHE A 276 -4.06 5.22 -15.34
CA PHE A 276 -4.62 3.89 -15.60
C PHE A 276 -4.19 3.44 -16.98
N HIS A 277 -4.11 2.13 -17.17
CA HIS A 277 -3.79 1.52 -18.46
C HIS A 277 -5.02 0.80 -19.00
N GLU A 278 -4.99 0.53 -20.30
CA GLU A 278 -5.93 -0.37 -20.95
C GLU A 278 -5.91 -1.75 -20.29
N ILE A 279 -7.07 -2.41 -20.33
CA ILE A 279 -7.23 -3.81 -20.00
C ILE A 279 -6.64 -4.65 -21.14
N PRO A 280 -5.57 -5.42 -20.89
CA PRO A 280 -4.96 -6.24 -21.93
C PRO A 280 -5.87 -7.41 -22.32
N MET A 281 -5.98 -7.69 -23.61
CA MET A 281 -6.62 -8.91 -24.14
C MET A 281 -5.56 -9.98 -24.42
N ASP A 282 -4.84 -10.40 -23.37
CA ASP A 282 -3.68 -11.28 -23.49
C ASP A 282 -3.96 -12.73 -23.01
N ALA A 283 -2.90 -13.53 -22.93
CA ALA A 283 -3.00 -14.91 -22.46
C ALA A 283 -3.41 -15.01 -20.98
N GLU A 284 -3.03 -14.05 -20.12
CA GLU A 284 -3.49 -14.05 -18.72
C GLU A 284 -5.01 -13.83 -18.66
N ALA A 285 -5.55 -12.92 -19.48
CA ALA A 285 -6.98 -12.69 -19.58
C ALA A 285 -7.74 -13.90 -20.14
N VAL A 286 -7.19 -14.60 -21.13
CA VAL A 286 -7.79 -15.85 -21.65
C VAL A 286 -7.90 -16.91 -20.55
N GLU A 287 -6.85 -17.11 -19.76
CA GLU A 287 -6.87 -18.09 -18.66
C GLU A 287 -7.84 -17.68 -17.54
N GLU A 288 -7.94 -16.38 -17.25
CA GLU A 288 -8.89 -15.87 -16.27
C GLU A 288 -10.35 -16.03 -16.70
N LEU A 289 -10.66 -15.79 -17.99
CA LEU A 289 -11.99 -16.05 -18.52
C LEU A 289 -12.35 -17.54 -18.46
N LYS A 290 -11.41 -18.43 -18.82
CA LYS A 290 -11.61 -19.89 -18.72
C LYS A 290 -11.93 -20.33 -17.30
N ARG A 291 -11.29 -19.74 -16.27
CA ARG A 291 -11.59 -20.03 -14.86
C ARG A 291 -13.03 -19.72 -14.47
N GLN A 292 -13.63 -18.74 -15.13
CA GLN A 292 -15.03 -18.34 -14.96
C GLN A 292 -15.99 -19.09 -15.90
N GLY A 293 -15.49 -20.02 -16.72
CA GLY A 293 -16.28 -20.71 -17.74
C GLY A 293 -16.66 -19.82 -18.94
N LEU A 294 -15.93 -18.73 -19.15
CA LEU A 294 -16.18 -17.74 -20.21
C LEU A 294 -15.09 -17.77 -21.28
N LYS A 295 -15.39 -17.16 -22.43
CA LYS A 295 -14.45 -16.81 -23.50
C LYS A 295 -14.76 -15.40 -24.01
N TRP A 296 -13.92 -14.86 -24.88
CA TRP A 296 -14.08 -13.51 -25.42
C TRP A 296 -15.43 -13.28 -26.12
N GLU A 297 -15.98 -14.31 -26.74
CA GLU A 297 -17.26 -14.28 -27.46
C GLU A 297 -18.47 -14.61 -26.56
N SER A 298 -18.24 -14.91 -25.27
CA SER A 298 -19.34 -15.09 -24.32
C SER A 298 -20.06 -13.76 -24.12
N VAL A 299 -21.39 -13.80 -24.03
CA VAL A 299 -22.24 -12.66 -23.60
C VAL A 299 -22.56 -12.86 -22.12
N PRO A 300 -21.92 -12.12 -21.20
CA PRO A 300 -22.16 -12.29 -19.77
C PRO A 300 -23.54 -11.75 -19.41
N GLU A 301 -24.20 -12.43 -18.46
CA GLU A 301 -25.50 -11.99 -17.94
C GLU A 301 -25.43 -10.55 -17.40
N LYS A 302 -26.57 -9.86 -17.41
CA LYS A 302 -26.64 -8.50 -16.90
C LYS A 302 -26.17 -8.45 -15.44
N ASN A 303 -25.26 -7.53 -15.14
CA ASN A 303 -24.59 -7.35 -13.84
C ASN A 303 -23.61 -8.46 -13.44
N MET A 304 -23.30 -9.42 -14.33
CA MET A 304 -22.22 -10.37 -14.07
C MET A 304 -20.88 -9.63 -14.06
N PHE A 305 -20.13 -9.74 -12.96
CA PHE A 305 -18.79 -9.16 -12.82
C PHE A 305 -17.77 -10.12 -13.45
N VAL A 306 -17.19 -9.74 -14.59
CA VAL A 306 -16.24 -10.59 -15.32
C VAL A 306 -14.83 -10.05 -15.12
N THR A 307 -13.96 -10.83 -14.48
CA THR A 307 -12.55 -10.48 -14.26
C THR A 307 -11.66 -10.87 -15.45
N LEU A 308 -10.62 -10.08 -15.73
CA LEU A 308 -9.63 -10.34 -16.78
C LEU A 308 -8.22 -10.59 -16.21
N ASN A 309 -8.03 -10.42 -14.90
CA ASN A 309 -6.81 -10.76 -14.19
C ASN A 309 -7.12 -10.87 -12.69
N GLN A 310 -6.33 -11.64 -11.95
CA GLN A 310 -6.43 -11.72 -10.48
C GLN A 310 -5.75 -10.53 -9.78
N LYS A 311 -4.85 -9.81 -10.46
CA LYS A 311 -4.08 -8.70 -9.89
C LYS A 311 -4.82 -7.38 -10.05
N VAL A 312 -4.84 -6.58 -8.98
CA VAL A 312 -5.47 -5.24 -8.90
C VAL A 312 -4.52 -4.09 -9.31
N GLY A 313 -3.54 -4.37 -10.18
CA GLY A 313 -2.53 -3.41 -10.58
C GLY A 313 -2.97 -2.58 -11.78
N ARG A 314 -2.71 -1.27 -11.77
CA ARG A 314 -3.00 -0.35 -12.89
C ARG A 314 -2.39 -0.84 -14.21
N GLY A 315 -1.16 -1.34 -14.18
CA GLY A 315 -0.47 -1.87 -15.36
C GLY A 315 -1.05 -3.20 -15.89
N GLN A 316 -1.97 -3.84 -15.17
CA GLN A 316 -2.74 -5.00 -15.64
C GLN A 316 -4.16 -4.57 -16.09
N GLY A 317 -4.44 -3.27 -16.18
CA GLY A 317 -5.78 -2.72 -16.43
C GLY A 317 -6.67 -2.61 -15.20
N GLY A 318 -6.14 -2.89 -14.00
CA GLY A 318 -6.86 -2.75 -12.74
C GLY A 318 -7.33 -1.32 -12.49
N SER A 319 -8.52 -1.19 -11.93
CA SER A 319 -9.19 0.08 -11.65
C SER A 319 -9.28 0.35 -10.15
N ASN A 320 -9.80 1.54 -9.82
CA ASN A 320 -10.14 1.88 -8.47
C ASN A 320 -11.40 2.76 -8.43
N THR A 321 -12.10 2.69 -7.31
CA THR A 321 -13.30 3.48 -7.04
C THR A 321 -13.17 4.18 -5.71
N GLU A 322 -13.31 5.51 -5.66
CA GLU A 322 -13.38 6.22 -4.37
C GLU A 322 -14.74 5.98 -3.71
N MET A 323 -14.71 5.42 -2.51
CA MET A 323 -15.89 4.99 -1.77
C MET A 323 -16.09 5.78 -0.47
N LEU A 324 -15.25 6.79 -0.15
CA LEU A 324 -15.36 7.56 1.10
C LEU A 324 -16.79 8.02 1.43
N PRO A 325 -17.59 8.58 0.49
CA PRO A 325 -18.95 9.01 0.77
C PRO A 325 -19.92 7.88 1.13
N HIS A 326 -19.58 6.64 0.74
CA HIS A 326 -20.43 5.46 0.86
C HIS A 326 -20.05 4.57 2.05
N VAL A 327 -18.98 4.90 2.79
CA VAL A 327 -18.51 4.08 3.91
C VAL A 327 -19.54 4.06 5.03
N HIS A 328 -19.97 2.85 5.42
CA HIS A 328 -20.90 2.68 6.52
C HIS A 328 -20.33 3.28 7.83
N PRO A 329 -21.14 3.97 8.67
CA PRO A 329 -20.67 4.58 9.91
C PRO A 329 -19.94 3.62 10.88
N GLU A 330 -20.38 2.35 10.97
CA GLU A 330 -19.69 1.34 11.79
C GLU A 330 -18.28 1.01 11.26
N ASN A 331 -18.08 1.09 9.95
CA ASN A 331 -16.76 0.90 9.33
C ASN A 331 -15.88 2.12 9.59
N VAL A 332 -16.43 3.34 9.57
CA VAL A 332 -15.70 4.55 9.98
C VAL A 332 -15.19 4.41 11.41
N LYS A 333 -16.05 3.99 12.36
CA LYS A 333 -15.64 3.75 13.75
C LYS A 333 -14.54 2.71 13.87
N LEU A 334 -14.64 1.60 13.12
CA LEU A 334 -13.61 0.58 13.07
C LEU A 334 -12.28 1.16 12.56
N PHE A 335 -12.32 1.88 11.44
CA PHE A 335 -11.12 2.39 10.82
C PHE A 335 -10.45 3.47 11.67
N GLU A 336 -11.21 4.38 12.28
CA GLU A 336 -10.64 5.39 13.19
C GLU A 336 -9.99 4.76 14.44
N LYS A 337 -10.47 3.57 14.87
CA LYS A 337 -9.84 2.80 15.96
C LYS A 337 -8.42 2.32 15.60
N LEU A 338 -8.12 2.09 14.32
CA LEU A 338 -6.78 1.67 13.88
C LEU A 338 -5.71 2.69 14.28
N VAL A 339 -6.03 3.99 14.28
CA VAL A 339 -5.06 5.04 14.65
C VAL A 339 -4.61 4.89 16.10
N LYS A 340 -5.47 4.43 17.01
CA LYS A 340 -5.08 4.18 18.41
C LYS A 340 -4.11 3.00 18.53
N VAL A 341 -4.24 1.99 17.68
CA VAL A 341 -3.34 0.82 17.66
C VAL A 341 -2.00 1.18 17.02
N LEU A 342 -2.03 2.04 16.00
CA LEU A 342 -0.86 2.44 15.21
C LEU A 342 -0.10 3.62 15.85
N GLY A 343 -0.76 4.53 16.57
CA GLY A 343 -0.11 5.70 17.15
C GLY A 343 0.57 6.63 16.14
N ASP A 344 0.21 6.56 14.86
CA ASP A 344 0.75 7.42 13.79
C ASP A 344 -0.38 8.28 13.18
N PRO A 345 -0.14 9.58 12.96
CA PRO A 345 -1.14 10.50 12.40
C PRO A 345 -1.44 10.28 10.91
N LEU A 346 -0.68 9.43 10.20
CA LEU A 346 -0.84 9.16 8.77
C LEU A 346 -0.57 7.69 8.47
N VAL A 347 -1.62 6.95 8.14
CA VAL A 347 -1.51 5.52 7.83
C VAL A 347 -2.43 5.14 6.68
N GLY A 348 -1.91 4.30 5.79
CA GLY A 348 -2.72 3.56 4.81
C GLY A 348 -2.90 2.12 5.28
N VAL A 349 -4.12 1.62 5.29
CA VAL A 349 -4.44 0.23 5.65
C VAL A 349 -5.13 -0.44 4.48
N ASP A 350 -4.61 -1.58 4.04
CA ASP A 350 -5.34 -2.46 3.13
C ASP A 350 -6.26 -3.35 3.95
N PHE A 351 -7.54 -3.32 3.63
CA PHE A 351 -8.59 -4.04 4.33
C PHE A 351 -9.44 -4.81 3.32
N ILE A 352 -9.69 -6.10 3.56
CA ILE A 352 -10.63 -6.88 2.73
C ILE A 352 -12.00 -6.90 3.41
N MET A 353 -13.03 -6.59 2.65
CA MET A 353 -14.44 -6.82 2.99
C MET A 353 -15.27 -6.95 1.72
N GLN A 354 -16.46 -7.54 1.82
CA GLN A 354 -17.33 -7.73 0.65
C GLN A 354 -17.96 -6.40 0.21
N ASP A 355 -18.39 -5.59 1.17
CA ASP A 355 -19.15 -4.37 0.92
C ASP A 355 -18.87 -3.32 2.00
N ILE A 356 -18.25 -2.19 1.61
CA ILE A 356 -17.92 -1.12 2.56
C ILE A 356 -19.13 -0.30 3.01
N GLU A 357 -20.26 -0.44 2.31
CA GLU A 357 -21.53 0.22 2.62
C GLU A 357 -22.33 -0.54 3.69
N LYS A 358 -21.92 -1.77 4.03
CA LYS A 358 -22.50 -2.58 5.10
C LYS A 358 -21.59 -2.61 6.33
N PRO A 359 -22.12 -2.71 7.56
CA PRO A 359 -21.31 -2.80 8.76
C PRO A 359 -20.40 -4.05 8.73
N TRP A 360 -19.14 -3.88 9.12
CA TRP A 360 -18.16 -4.97 9.15
C TRP A 360 -18.56 -6.12 10.08
N THR A 361 -19.38 -5.84 11.09
CA THR A 361 -19.90 -6.83 12.05
C THR A 361 -20.83 -7.85 11.42
N GLU A 362 -21.45 -7.53 10.29
CA GLU A 362 -22.33 -8.44 9.54
C GLU A 362 -21.57 -9.23 8.45
N GLN A 363 -20.31 -8.88 8.21
CA GLN A 363 -19.50 -9.46 7.14
C GLN A 363 -18.51 -10.49 7.69
N LYS A 364 -18.64 -11.73 7.24
CA LYS A 364 -17.71 -12.81 7.57
C LYS A 364 -16.41 -12.64 6.76
N LEU A 365 -15.30 -13.12 7.33
CA LEU A 365 -13.99 -13.17 6.66
C LEU A 365 -13.52 -11.81 6.11
N CYS A 366 -13.77 -10.73 6.86
CA CYS A 366 -13.21 -9.41 6.58
C CYS A 366 -12.03 -9.11 7.53
N GLY A 367 -11.15 -8.19 7.15
CA GLY A 367 -10.04 -7.78 8.03
C GLY A 367 -8.91 -7.02 7.36
N ALA A 368 -8.03 -6.47 8.20
CA ALA A 368 -6.82 -5.79 7.76
C ALA A 368 -5.76 -6.79 7.25
N ILE A 369 -5.11 -6.43 6.15
CA ILE A 369 -4.12 -7.24 5.43
C ILE A 369 -2.69 -6.73 5.67
N GLU A 370 -2.51 -5.42 5.49
CA GLU A 370 -1.25 -4.72 5.62
C GLU A 370 -1.47 -3.25 5.97
N CYS A 371 -0.44 -2.62 6.53
CA CYS A 371 -0.38 -1.20 6.79
C CYS A 371 0.81 -0.61 6.05
N ASN A 372 0.70 0.67 5.68
CA ASN A 372 1.68 1.39 4.90
C ASN A 372 1.89 2.77 5.55
N SER A 373 3.13 3.07 5.92
CA SER A 373 3.53 4.38 6.46
C SER A 373 3.52 5.48 5.39
N LEU A 374 3.77 5.15 4.13
CA LEU A 374 3.78 6.10 3.02
C LEU A 374 2.64 5.78 2.03
N PRO A 375 1.37 5.99 2.42
CA PRO A 375 0.25 5.72 1.53
C PRO A 375 0.33 6.55 0.24
N PHE A 376 -0.20 5.99 -0.85
CA PHE A 376 -0.32 6.68 -2.13
C PHE A 376 -1.55 7.60 -2.10
N LEU A 377 -1.40 8.79 -1.52
CA LEU A 377 -2.47 9.77 -1.41
C LEU A 377 -3.00 10.21 -2.80
N ASP A 378 -2.12 10.22 -3.80
CA ASP A 378 -2.43 10.52 -5.19
C ASP A 378 -3.52 9.63 -5.80
N LEU A 379 -3.72 8.41 -5.27
CA LEU A 379 -4.78 7.52 -5.75
C LEU A 379 -6.18 8.10 -5.51
N HIS A 380 -6.36 8.84 -4.42
CA HIS A 380 -7.64 9.46 -4.04
C HIS A 380 -7.94 10.74 -4.83
N HIS A 381 -6.90 11.41 -5.36
CA HIS A 381 -7.05 12.58 -6.23
C HIS A 381 -7.44 12.21 -7.66
N MET A 382 -7.13 10.98 -8.08
CA MET A 382 -7.31 10.52 -9.45
C MET A 382 -7.93 9.12 -9.48
N PRO A 383 -9.14 8.92 -8.92
CA PRO A 383 -9.81 7.64 -9.03
C PRO A 383 -10.37 7.44 -10.45
N LEU A 384 -10.45 6.18 -10.90
CA LEU A 384 -11.08 5.87 -12.17
C LEU A 384 -12.59 6.14 -12.09
N TYR A 385 -13.21 5.71 -10.99
CA TYR A 385 -14.62 5.91 -10.69
C TYR A 385 -14.82 6.55 -9.31
N GLY A 386 -15.97 7.18 -9.09
CA GLY A 386 -16.27 7.92 -7.87
C GLY A 386 -15.64 9.32 -7.83
N GLU A 387 -16.02 10.09 -6.83
CA GLU A 387 -15.61 11.48 -6.67
C GLU A 387 -14.19 11.59 -6.11
N PRO A 388 -13.28 12.34 -6.74
CA PRO A 388 -11.96 12.62 -6.19
C PRO A 388 -12.06 13.34 -4.84
N ILE A 389 -11.11 13.04 -3.95
CA ILE A 389 -10.99 13.72 -2.65
C ILE A 389 -9.56 14.21 -2.43
N ASP A 390 -9.41 15.25 -1.62
CA ASP A 390 -8.10 15.85 -1.29
C ASP A 390 -7.62 15.42 0.12
N PRO A 391 -6.98 14.25 0.27
CA PRO A 391 -6.33 13.88 1.52
C PRO A 391 -5.05 14.70 1.78
N SER A 392 -4.45 15.32 0.76
CA SER A 392 -3.23 16.11 0.91
C SER A 392 -3.49 17.38 1.71
N GLY A 393 -4.63 18.02 1.47
CA GLY A 393 -5.09 19.15 2.26
C GLY A 393 -5.36 18.77 3.71
N LYS A 394 -6.10 17.67 3.95
CA LYS A 394 -6.34 17.14 5.30
C LYS A 394 -5.04 16.86 6.06
N LEU A 395 -4.02 16.37 5.36
CA LEU A 395 -2.71 16.12 5.98
C LEU A 395 -2.06 17.42 6.45
N TRP A 396 -2.08 18.49 5.63
CA TRP A 396 -1.57 19.79 6.04
C TRP A 396 -2.36 20.40 7.19
N ASP A 397 -3.67 20.18 7.26
CA ASP A 397 -4.50 20.65 8.37
C ASP A 397 -4.14 19.96 9.72
N VAL A 398 -3.50 18.79 9.68
CA VAL A 398 -2.97 18.08 10.85
C VAL A 398 -1.54 18.52 11.16
N VAL A 399 -0.71 18.73 10.13
CA VAL A 399 0.70 19.11 10.27
C VAL A 399 0.86 20.56 10.72
N PHE A 400 0.13 21.48 10.08
CA PHE A 400 0.08 22.90 10.40
C PHE A 400 -1.38 23.34 10.58
N PRO A 401 -2.00 23.13 11.75
CA PRO A 401 -3.41 23.45 11.96
C PRO A 401 -3.79 24.91 11.67
N ALA A 402 -2.88 25.85 11.92
CA ALA A 402 -3.06 27.27 11.62
C ALA A 402 -3.09 27.60 10.11
N SER A 403 -2.71 26.66 9.24
CA SER A 403 -2.76 26.79 7.78
C SER A 403 -4.08 26.32 7.17
N ARG A 404 -5.00 25.81 8.01
CA ARG A 404 -6.29 25.28 7.57
C ARG A 404 -7.07 26.37 6.85
N LEU A 405 -7.57 26.03 5.66
CA LEU A 405 -8.45 26.92 4.90
C LEU A 405 -9.81 26.98 5.60
N ASN A 406 -10.39 28.18 5.75
CA ASN A 406 -11.77 28.35 6.18
C ASN A 406 -12.71 27.88 5.06
N THR A 407 -12.88 26.58 4.92
CA THR A 407 -13.90 26.00 4.06
C THR A 407 -15.17 25.88 4.87
N ASN A 408 -16.05 26.87 4.78
CA ASN A 408 -17.46 26.71 5.11
C ASN A 408 -18.07 25.81 4.03
N TYR A 409 -18.19 24.51 4.30
CA TYR A 409 -19.05 23.60 3.55
C TYR A 409 -19.77 22.68 4.53
#